data_AF-A0A2E9Z8R5-F1
#
_entry.id   AF-A0A2E9Z8R5-F1
#
_cell.length_a   1.000
_cell.length_b   1.000
_cell.length_c   1.000
_cell.angle_alpha   90.00
_cell.angle_beta   90.00
_cell.angle_gamma   90.00
#
_symmetry.space_group_name_H-M   'P 1'
#
loop_
_entity.id
_entity.type
_entity.pdbx_description
1 polymer ?
#
loop_
_entity_poly.entity_id
_entity_poly.type
_entity_poly.pdbx_seq_one_letter_code
_entity_poly.pdbx_strand_id
1 'polypeptide(L)'
;MRHLRKDRHVLNISALLIGSIDMGKGRKKTKRQKDQLLANLRDGLTVEASCAQAGIGKTAYYEWLKMSGEDGEWAKEVDAAITFSEAVILDKIKKTTELKEDWRGWAWILERRFPQRWGAKREVELHVNNPHKQSDEMFALMVEQSNQAYSRRITDEEINDESTSEAEETVDS
;
A
#
# COMPACT_ATOMS: atom_id res chain seq x y z
N MET A 1 -49.05 13.97 -73.86
CA MET A 1 -49.14 14.64 -72.54
C MET A 1 -48.09 14.05 -71.62
N ARG A 2 -47.01 14.82 -71.34
CA ARG A 2 -45.88 14.41 -70.49
C ARG A 2 -46.23 14.62 -69.01
N HIS A 3 -46.17 13.58 -68.18
CA HIS A 3 -46.25 13.71 -66.72
C HIS A 3 -44.83 13.67 -66.14
N LEU A 4 -44.25 14.84 -65.88
CA LEU A 4 -43.04 15.03 -65.09
C LEU A 4 -43.42 15.04 -63.60
N ARG A 5 -43.14 13.96 -62.87
CA ARG A 5 -43.03 14.04 -61.40
C ARG A 5 -41.68 14.68 -61.07
N LYS A 6 -41.71 15.88 -60.49
CA LYS A 6 -40.53 16.53 -59.91
C LYS A 6 -40.24 15.85 -58.56
N ASP A 7 -39.17 15.07 -58.52
CA ASP A 7 -38.55 14.62 -57.28
C ASP A 7 -38.13 15.83 -56.45
N ARG A 8 -38.73 15.96 -55.27
CA ARG A 8 -38.38 16.99 -54.29
C ARG A 8 -37.44 16.37 -53.25
N HIS A 9 -36.23 16.01 -53.67
CA HIS A 9 -35.13 15.73 -52.76
C HIS A 9 -34.51 17.06 -52.29
N VAL A 10 -35.16 17.71 -51.33
CA VAL A 10 -34.50 18.69 -50.47
C VAL A 10 -33.93 17.93 -49.29
N LEU A 11 -32.73 17.38 -49.48
CA LEU A 11 -31.91 16.91 -48.36
C LEU A 11 -31.63 18.12 -47.47
N ASN A 12 -32.03 18.00 -46.22
CA ASN A 12 -31.96 19.00 -45.18
C ASN A 12 -30.49 19.21 -44.76
N ILE A 13 -29.75 20.05 -45.49
CA ILE A 13 -28.33 20.36 -45.24
C ILE A 13 -28.12 21.09 -43.89
N SER A 14 -29.18 21.65 -43.29
CA SER A 14 -29.09 22.42 -42.05
C SER A 14 -28.79 21.58 -40.80
N ALA A 15 -28.95 20.25 -40.83
CA ALA A 15 -28.71 19.40 -39.66
C ALA A 15 -27.24 18.99 -39.45
N LEU A 16 -26.38 19.07 -40.50
CA LEU A 16 -24.98 18.62 -40.39
C LEU A 16 -24.01 19.70 -39.87
N LEU A 17 -24.38 20.98 -40.00
CA LEU A 17 -23.51 22.10 -39.62
C LEU A 17 -23.56 22.45 -38.12
N ILE A 18 -24.65 22.13 -37.43
CA ILE A 18 -24.82 22.42 -36.00
C ILE A 18 -24.01 21.44 -35.12
N GLY A 19 -23.86 20.18 -35.55
CA GLY A 19 -23.12 19.16 -34.78
C GLY A 19 -21.59 19.34 -34.76
N SER A 20 -21.01 20.04 -35.74
CA SER A 20 -19.56 20.21 -35.83
C SER A 20 -19.01 21.37 -34.99
N ILE A 21 -19.84 22.37 -34.70
CA ILE A 21 -19.42 23.58 -33.95
C ILE A 21 -19.35 23.31 -32.44
N ASP A 22 -20.21 22.44 -31.90
CA ASP A 22 -20.31 22.21 -30.45
C ASP A 22 -19.29 21.20 -29.90
N MET A 23 -18.88 20.20 -30.69
CA MET A 23 -17.85 19.23 -30.29
C MET A 23 -16.48 19.87 -30.00
N GLY A 24 -16.10 20.91 -30.76
CA GLY A 24 -14.86 21.64 -30.54
C GLY A 24 -14.88 22.48 -29.26
N LYS A 25 -16.05 23.01 -28.88
CA LYS A 25 -16.25 23.82 -27.68
C LYS A 25 -16.19 22.96 -26.41
N GLY A 26 -16.81 21.78 -26.44
CA GLY A 26 -16.74 20.79 -25.36
C GLY A 26 -15.31 20.33 -25.07
N ARG A 27 -14.54 19.93 -26.10
CA ARG A 27 -13.14 19.50 -25.94
C ARG A 27 -12.24 20.58 -25.34
N LYS A 28 -12.39 21.84 -25.78
CA LYS A 28 -11.66 22.98 -25.22
C LYS A 28 -12.00 23.21 -23.73
N LYS A 29 -13.28 23.09 -23.37
CA LYS A 29 -13.72 23.19 -21.97
C LYS A 29 -13.09 22.08 -21.13
N THR A 30 -13.17 20.82 -21.56
CA THR A 30 -12.58 19.68 -20.85
C THR A 30 -11.07 19.85 -20.67
N LYS A 31 -10.35 20.32 -21.70
CA LYS A 31 -8.91 20.61 -21.59
C LYS A 31 -8.62 21.65 -20.50
N ARG A 32 -9.32 22.80 -20.53
CA ARG A 32 -9.16 23.85 -19.51
C ARG A 32 -9.42 23.34 -18.09
N GLN A 33 -10.41 22.48 -17.91
CA GLN A 33 -10.71 21.91 -16.60
C GLN A 33 -9.61 20.95 -16.14
N LYS A 34 -9.06 20.11 -17.03
CA LYS A 34 -7.90 19.27 -16.73
C LYS A 34 -6.68 20.10 -16.35
N ASP A 35 -6.38 21.14 -17.11
CA ASP A 35 -5.26 22.04 -16.83
C ASP A 35 -5.39 22.70 -15.44
N GLN A 36 -6.60 23.17 -15.09
CA GLN A 36 -6.88 23.73 -13.77
C GLN A 36 -6.74 22.68 -12.65
N LEU A 37 -7.23 21.46 -12.88
CA LEU A 37 -7.09 20.37 -11.92
C LEU A 37 -5.61 20.05 -11.65
N LEU A 38 -4.79 19.96 -12.71
CA LEU A 38 -3.36 19.72 -12.57
C LEU A 38 -2.65 20.88 -11.86
N ALA A 39 -3.04 22.14 -12.12
CA ALA A 39 -2.52 23.29 -11.39
C ALA A 39 -2.83 23.20 -9.88
N ASN A 40 -4.07 22.89 -9.53
CA ASN A 40 -4.49 22.73 -8.14
C ASN A 40 -3.71 21.60 -7.43
N LEU A 41 -3.47 20.48 -8.13
CA LEU A 41 -2.67 19.38 -7.58
C LEU A 41 -1.21 19.80 -7.34
N ARG A 42 -0.61 20.58 -8.26
CA ARG A 42 0.73 21.15 -8.11
C ARG A 42 0.81 22.11 -6.92
N ASP A 43 -0.25 22.86 -6.63
CA ASP A 43 -0.34 23.74 -5.47
C ASP A 43 -0.53 22.98 -4.14
N GLY A 44 -0.63 21.65 -4.19
CA GLY A 44 -0.70 20.79 -3.01
C GLY A 44 -2.12 20.52 -2.52
N LEU A 45 -3.15 20.88 -3.28
CA LEU A 45 -4.53 20.55 -2.91
C LEU A 45 -4.78 19.03 -2.91
N THR A 46 -5.85 18.62 -2.24
CA THR A 46 -6.37 17.26 -2.35
C THR A 46 -7.02 17.06 -3.72
N VAL A 47 -7.14 15.80 -4.16
CA VAL A 47 -7.85 15.45 -5.39
C VAL A 47 -9.27 16.02 -5.39
N GLU A 48 -9.96 15.94 -4.24
CA GLU A 48 -11.34 16.40 -4.11
C GLU A 48 -11.47 17.92 -4.25
N ALA A 49 -10.63 18.68 -3.54
CA ALA A 49 -10.61 20.14 -3.67
C ALA A 49 -10.19 20.57 -5.09
N SER A 50 -9.23 19.86 -5.69
CA SER A 50 -8.75 20.11 -7.05
C SER A 50 -9.86 19.90 -8.07
N CYS A 51 -10.61 18.81 -7.96
CA CYS A 51 -11.79 18.50 -8.78
C CYS A 51 -12.87 19.59 -8.62
N ALA A 52 -13.21 19.93 -7.38
CA ALA A 52 -14.23 20.93 -7.07
C ALA A 52 -13.90 22.30 -7.68
N GLN A 53 -12.66 22.79 -7.51
CA GLN A 53 -12.21 24.06 -8.07
C GLN A 53 -12.13 24.05 -9.60
N ALA A 54 -11.82 22.90 -10.22
CA ALA A 54 -11.80 22.72 -11.67
C ALA A 54 -13.20 22.52 -12.28
N GLY A 55 -14.25 22.37 -11.46
CA GLY A 55 -15.59 22.03 -11.91
C GLY A 55 -15.69 20.63 -12.52
N ILE A 56 -14.88 19.69 -12.04
CA ILE A 56 -14.88 18.28 -12.45
C ILE A 56 -15.50 17.45 -11.32
N GLY A 57 -16.39 16.52 -11.65
CA GLY A 57 -16.89 15.55 -10.68
C GLY A 57 -15.80 14.55 -10.29
N LYS A 58 -15.68 14.25 -8.99
CA LYS A 58 -14.68 13.28 -8.46
C LYS A 58 -14.73 11.93 -9.19
N THR A 59 -15.92 11.45 -9.56
CA THR A 59 -16.12 10.22 -10.33
C THR A 59 -15.41 10.28 -11.69
N ALA A 60 -15.59 11.38 -12.44
CA ALA A 60 -14.97 11.55 -13.75
C ALA A 60 -13.44 11.52 -13.68
N TYR A 61 -12.86 12.10 -12.62
CA TYR A 61 -11.41 12.03 -12.39
C TYR A 61 -10.91 10.58 -12.28
N TYR A 62 -11.55 9.76 -11.43
CA TYR A 62 -11.14 8.37 -11.24
C TYR A 62 -11.45 7.49 -12.46
N GLU A 63 -12.55 7.77 -13.16
CA GLU A 63 -12.86 7.11 -14.43
C GLU A 63 -11.77 7.38 -15.47
N TRP A 64 -11.31 8.62 -15.60
CA TRP A 64 -10.23 8.96 -16.53
C TRP A 64 -8.91 8.29 -16.15
N LEU A 65 -8.58 8.18 -14.86
CA LEU A 65 -7.40 7.41 -14.42
C LEU A 65 -7.54 5.92 -14.74
N LYS A 66 -8.73 5.35 -14.51
CA LYS A 66 -8.99 3.95 -14.84
C LYS A 66 -8.89 3.71 -16.35
N MET A 67 -9.42 4.62 -17.16
CA MET A 67 -9.38 4.54 -18.62
C MET A 67 -7.98 4.76 -19.20
N SER A 68 -7.16 5.58 -18.56
CA SER A 68 -5.78 5.79 -19.02
C SER A 68 -4.90 4.58 -18.74
N GLY A 69 -5.22 3.78 -17.72
CA GLY A 69 -4.30 2.77 -17.19
C GLY A 69 -3.12 3.43 -16.46
N GLU A 70 -2.27 2.59 -15.87
CA GLU A 70 -1.12 3.03 -15.06
C GLU A 70 -0.07 3.78 -15.90
N ASP A 71 0.21 3.29 -17.11
CA ASP A 71 1.15 3.92 -18.04
C ASP A 71 0.53 5.00 -18.93
N GLY A 72 -0.75 5.30 -18.74
CA GLY A 72 -1.46 6.29 -19.54
C GLY A 72 -0.97 7.71 -19.29
N GLU A 73 -1.02 8.53 -20.34
CA GLU A 73 -0.59 9.94 -20.28
C GLU A 73 -1.27 10.70 -19.13
N TRP A 74 -2.57 10.52 -18.94
CA TRP A 74 -3.32 11.20 -17.88
C TRP A 74 -2.86 10.78 -16.47
N ALA A 75 -2.57 9.50 -16.25
CA ALA A 75 -2.05 9.02 -14.97
C ALA A 75 -0.67 9.61 -14.69
N LYS A 76 0.20 9.65 -15.70
CA LYS A 76 1.53 10.27 -15.63
C LYS A 76 1.46 11.77 -15.36
N GLU A 77 0.56 12.50 -16.02
CA GLU A 77 0.36 13.94 -15.79
C GLU A 77 -0.10 14.23 -14.35
N VAL A 78 -1.03 13.44 -13.83
CA VAL A 78 -1.53 13.56 -12.46
C VAL A 78 -0.44 13.24 -11.44
N ASP A 79 0.29 12.14 -11.63
CA ASP A 79 1.40 11.76 -10.76
C ASP A 79 2.50 12.81 -10.76
N ALA A 80 2.89 13.31 -11.94
CA ALA A 80 3.85 14.39 -12.08
C ALA A 80 3.37 15.68 -11.38
N ALA A 81 2.09 16.02 -11.47
CA ALA A 81 1.53 17.18 -10.78
C ALA A 81 1.57 17.02 -9.25
N ILE A 82 1.23 15.84 -8.74
CA ILE A 82 1.33 15.54 -7.31
C ILE A 82 2.79 15.57 -6.86
N THR A 83 3.70 14.95 -7.59
CA THR A 83 5.14 14.96 -7.27
C THR A 83 5.70 16.39 -7.29
N PHE A 84 5.30 17.22 -8.26
CA PHE A 84 5.72 18.62 -8.32
C PHE A 84 5.30 19.44 -7.08
N SER A 85 4.17 19.08 -6.44
CA SER A 85 3.74 19.77 -5.21
C SER A 85 4.75 19.64 -4.05
N GLU A 86 5.63 18.64 -4.08
CA GLU A 86 6.77 18.54 -3.14
C GLU A 86 7.67 19.77 -3.23
N ALA A 87 8.06 20.16 -4.44
CA ALA A 87 8.92 21.31 -4.67
C ALA A 87 8.24 22.62 -4.23
N VAL A 88 6.93 22.74 -4.47
CA VAL A 88 6.13 23.89 -4.03
C VAL A 88 6.08 24.00 -2.50
N ILE A 89 5.86 22.89 -1.80
CA ILE A 89 5.84 22.87 -0.34
C ILE A 89 7.23 23.19 0.24
N LEU A 90 8.30 22.64 -0.35
CA LEU A 90 9.67 22.95 0.06
C LEU A 90 10.02 24.44 -0.15
N ASP A 91 9.58 25.04 -1.25
CA ASP A 91 9.74 26.48 -1.49
C ASP A 91 8.99 27.32 -0.43
N LYS A 92 7.79 26.91 -0.04
CA LYS A 92 7.04 27.56 1.06
C LYS A 92 7.77 27.45 2.40
N ILE A 93 8.36 26.30 2.71
CA ILE A 93 9.17 26.10 3.93
C ILE A 93 10.39 27.03 3.91
N LYS A 94 11.12 27.10 2.79
CA LYS A 94 12.29 27.98 2.63
C LYS A 94 11.91 29.45 2.85
N LYS A 95 10.86 29.92 2.18
CA LYS A 95 10.38 31.30 2.28
C LYS A 95 9.93 31.66 3.71
N THR A 96 9.13 30.81 4.34
CA THR A 96 8.71 31.05 5.74
C THR A 96 9.90 31.04 6.71
N THR A 97 10.90 30.17 6.46
CA THR A 97 12.13 30.15 7.27
C THR A 97 12.95 31.43 7.10
N GLU A 98 13.12 31.92 5.87
CA GLU A 98 13.81 33.18 5.57
C GLU A 98 13.13 34.38 6.25
N LEU A 99 11.79 34.38 6.26
CA LEU A 99 10.97 35.40 6.91
C LEU A 99 10.86 35.23 8.44
N LYS A 100 11.47 34.19 9.02
CA LYS A 100 11.36 33.82 10.45
C LYS A 100 9.91 33.58 10.91
N GLU A 101 9.06 33.11 10.02
CA GLU A 101 7.69 32.67 10.31
C GLU A 101 7.66 31.17 10.68
N ASP A 102 6.50 30.69 11.14
CA ASP A 102 6.33 29.27 11.49
C ASP A 102 6.23 28.40 10.24
N TRP A 103 7.30 27.64 9.97
CA TRP A 103 7.40 26.72 8.84
C TRP A 103 6.77 25.34 9.13
N ARG A 104 6.47 25.02 10.40
CA ARG A 104 6.09 23.65 10.81
C ARG A 104 4.80 23.17 10.17
N GLY A 105 3.84 24.07 9.91
CA GLY A 105 2.61 23.73 9.22
C GLY A 105 2.86 23.16 7.82
N TRP A 106 3.80 23.75 7.07
CA TRP A 106 4.18 23.27 5.74
C TRP A 106 4.94 21.95 5.80
N ALA A 107 5.83 21.78 6.78
CA ALA A 107 6.52 20.50 7.00
C ALA A 107 5.55 19.37 7.33
N TRP A 108 4.53 19.64 8.16
CA TRP A 108 3.52 18.63 8.48
C TRP A 108 2.72 18.18 7.24
N ILE A 109 2.38 19.12 6.35
CA ILE A 109 1.75 18.78 5.07
C ILE A 109 2.68 17.93 4.21
N LEU A 110 3.97 18.27 4.14
CA LEU A 110 4.98 17.54 3.38
C LEU A 110 5.08 16.07 3.83
N GLU A 111 5.20 15.85 5.15
CA GLU A 111 5.31 14.52 5.73
C GLU A 111 4.08 13.65 5.43
N ARG A 112 2.88 14.21 5.55
CA ARG A 112 1.63 13.47 5.30
C ARG A 112 1.42 13.14 3.83
N ARG A 113 1.87 14.02 2.93
CA ARG A 113 1.70 13.83 1.49
C ARG A 113 2.76 12.90 0.89
N PHE A 114 3.98 12.90 1.46
CA PHE A 114 5.10 12.10 0.99
C PHE A 114 5.74 11.27 2.12
N PRO A 115 4.97 10.40 2.80
CA PRO A 115 5.40 9.72 4.02
C PRO A 115 6.61 8.80 3.80
N GLN A 116 6.74 8.21 2.62
CA GLN A 116 7.86 7.32 2.31
C GLN A 116 9.22 8.03 2.34
N ARG A 117 9.25 9.31 1.92
CA ARG A 117 10.49 10.10 1.81
C ARG A 117 10.71 11.00 3.02
N TRP A 118 9.64 11.57 3.55
CA TRP A 118 9.69 12.60 4.59
C TRP A 118 9.14 12.16 5.94
N GLY A 119 8.50 10.99 6.03
CA GLY A 119 7.97 10.48 7.28
C GLY A 119 9.07 10.18 8.30
N ALA A 120 8.74 10.36 9.58
CA ALA A 120 9.63 10.03 10.68
C ALA A 120 9.98 8.53 10.66
N LYS A 121 11.26 8.21 10.49
CA LYS A 121 11.78 6.86 10.63
C LYS A 121 11.95 6.55 12.12
N ARG A 122 11.26 5.53 12.61
CA ARG A 122 11.48 5.00 13.97
C ARG A 122 12.29 3.73 13.88
N GLU A 123 13.43 3.70 14.55
CA GLU A 123 14.14 2.46 14.82
C GLU A 123 13.43 1.77 15.98
N VAL A 124 13.03 0.51 15.77
CA VAL A 124 12.43 -0.31 16.82
C VAL A 124 13.49 -1.31 17.27
N GLU A 125 14.01 -1.11 18.47
CA GLU A 125 14.88 -2.09 19.11
C GLU A 125 14.03 -3.27 19.60
N LEU A 126 14.23 -4.45 19.01
CA LEU A 126 13.54 -5.67 19.37
C LEU A 126 14.43 -6.50 20.30
N HIS A 127 14.14 -6.49 21.60
CA HIS A 127 14.75 -7.43 22.54
C HIS A 127 14.09 -8.80 22.38
N VAL A 128 14.77 -9.72 21.70
CA VAL A 128 14.35 -11.13 21.60
C VAL A 128 14.80 -11.86 22.87
N ASN A 129 13.88 -12.02 23.83
CA ASN A 129 14.06 -12.99 24.89
C ASN A 129 13.83 -14.37 24.30
N ASN A 130 14.86 -15.22 24.25
CA ASN A 130 14.73 -16.59 23.76
C ASN A 130 14.54 -17.55 24.96
N PRO A 131 13.30 -17.84 25.40
CA PRO A 131 13.05 -18.76 26.52
C PRO A 131 13.45 -20.20 26.21
N HIS A 132 13.75 -20.53 24.94
CA HIS A 132 14.01 -21.90 24.49
C HIS A 132 15.30 -22.51 25.05
N LYS A 133 16.33 -21.70 25.38
CA LYS A 133 17.57 -22.23 25.98
C LYS A 133 17.34 -22.86 27.35
N GLN A 134 16.38 -22.35 28.13
CA GLN A 134 16.08 -22.87 29.46
C GLN A 134 15.30 -24.19 29.40
N SER A 135 14.51 -24.42 28.35
CA SER A 135 13.79 -25.68 28.15
C SER A 135 14.73 -26.83 27.77
N ASP A 136 15.79 -26.54 27.01
CA ASP A 136 16.74 -27.55 26.52
C ASP A 136 17.58 -28.13 27.68
N GLU A 137 18.04 -27.27 28.60
CA GLU A 137 18.78 -27.68 29.79
C GLU A 137 17.90 -28.51 30.75
N MET A 138 16.65 -28.12 30.94
CA MET A 138 15.70 -28.86 31.76
C MET A 138 15.35 -30.23 31.15
N PHE A 139 15.23 -30.31 29.82
CA PHE A 139 14.97 -31.56 29.11
C PHE A 139 16.16 -32.52 29.24
N ALA A 140 17.39 -32.03 29.08
CA ALA A 140 18.60 -32.82 29.27
C ALA A 140 18.67 -33.40 30.71
N LEU A 141 18.36 -32.56 31.71
CA LEU A 141 18.33 -32.98 33.10
C LEU A 141 17.25 -34.06 33.38
N MET A 142 16.06 -33.92 32.80
CA MET A 142 14.99 -34.93 32.94
C MET A 142 15.34 -36.26 32.27
N VAL A 143 15.96 -36.23 31.10
CA VAL A 143 16.42 -37.45 30.41
C VAL A 143 17.48 -38.17 31.26
N GLU A 144 18.45 -37.43 31.82
CA GLU A 144 19.45 -38.00 32.70
C GLU A 144 18.84 -38.64 33.96
N GLN A 145 17.91 -37.94 34.63
CA GLN A 145 17.19 -38.49 35.78
C GLN A 145 16.42 -39.77 35.44
N SER A 146 15.76 -39.81 34.26
CA SER A 146 15.04 -41.01 33.82
C SER A 146 15.99 -42.18 33.56
N ASN A 147 17.16 -41.93 32.97
CA ASN A 147 18.15 -42.96 32.69
C ASN A 147 18.77 -43.50 33.98
N GLN A 148 19.05 -42.64 34.97
CA GLN A 148 19.52 -43.07 36.30
C GLN A 148 18.46 -43.86 37.07
N ALA A 149 17.19 -43.47 36.95
CA ALA A 149 16.09 -44.21 37.57
C ALA A 149 15.91 -45.60 36.92
N TYR A 150 16.08 -45.68 35.60
CA TYR A 150 16.03 -46.94 34.87
C TYR A 150 17.22 -47.84 35.20
N SER A 151 18.45 -47.30 35.26
CA SER A 151 19.63 -48.09 35.62
C SER A 151 19.56 -48.62 37.04
N ARG A 152 19.03 -47.84 38.00
CA ARG A 152 18.80 -48.34 39.38
C ARG A 152 17.82 -49.51 39.40
N ARG A 153 16.74 -49.46 38.61
CA ARG A 153 15.76 -50.56 38.55
C ARG A 153 16.34 -51.83 37.95
N ILE A 154 17.17 -51.71 36.90
CA ILE A 154 17.87 -52.88 36.33
C ILE A 154 18.82 -53.50 37.36
N THR A 155 19.62 -52.69 38.06
CA THR A 155 20.54 -53.24 39.07
C THR A 155 19.79 -53.91 40.22
N ASP A 156 18.63 -53.39 40.62
CA ASP A 156 17.80 -54.00 41.67
C ASP A 156 17.13 -55.30 41.19
N GLU A 157 16.76 -55.41 39.90
CA GLU A 157 16.23 -56.65 39.29
C GLU A 157 17.32 -57.72 39.10
N GLU A 158 18.53 -57.34 38.65
CA GLU A 158 19.67 -58.25 38.48
C GLU A 158 20.17 -58.83 39.83
N ILE A 159 20.20 -58.02 40.90
CA ILE A 159 20.53 -58.49 42.26
C ILE A 159 19.47 -59.48 42.77
N ASN A 160 18.20 -59.28 42.41
CA ASN A 160 17.12 -60.15 42.87
C ASN A 160 17.13 -61.48 42.11
N ASP A 161 17.42 -61.49 40.80
CA ASP A 161 17.53 -62.71 39.98
C ASP A 161 18.75 -63.58 40.37
N GLU A 162 19.88 -62.96 40.72
CA GLU A 162 21.08 -63.67 41.22
C GLU A 162 20.79 -64.35 42.58
N SER A 163 20.04 -63.67 43.46
CA SER A 163 19.64 -64.20 44.78
C SER A 163 18.61 -65.34 44.72
N THR A 164 17.76 -65.40 43.70
CA THR A 164 16.86 -66.54 43.47
C THR A 164 17.55 -67.74 42.82
N SER A 165 18.64 -67.52 42.08
CA SER A 165 19.42 -68.60 41.46
C SER A 165 20.34 -69.33 42.45
N GLU A 166 20.88 -68.63 43.45
CA GLU A 166 21.68 -69.24 44.53
C GLU A 166 20.83 -70.03 45.56
N ALA A 167 19.52 -69.78 45.62
CA ALA A 167 18.62 -70.47 46.55
C ALA A 167 18.08 -71.83 46.03
N GLU A 168 18.19 -72.12 44.73
CA GLU A 168 17.74 -73.39 44.13
C GLU A 168 18.85 -74.46 43.98
N GLU A 169 20.13 -74.13 44.23
CA GLU A 169 21.25 -75.09 44.11
C GLU A 169 21.66 -75.77 45.43
N THR A 170 21.00 -75.48 46.56
CA THR A 170 21.32 -76.11 47.88
C THR A 170 20.20 -77.00 48.44
N VAL A 171 19.38 -77.61 47.59
CA VAL A 171 18.37 -78.60 48.01
C VAL A 171 18.56 -79.91 47.24
N ASP A 172 19.73 -80.54 47.37
CA ASP A 172 19.85 -82.00 47.26
C ASP A 172 21.15 -82.52 47.91
N SER A 173 21.08 -82.95 49.17
CA SER A 173 21.93 -83.97 49.84
C SER A 173 21.47 -84.25 51.27
#